data_AF-A0A2N7XTE3-F1
#
_entry.id   AF-A0A2N7XTE3-F1
#
_cell.length_a   1.000
_cell.length_b   1.000
_cell.length_c   1.000
_cell.angle_alpha   90.00
_cell.angle_beta   90.00
_cell.angle_gamma   90.00
#
_symmetry.space_group_name_H-M   'P 1'
#
loop_
_entity.id
_entity.type
_entity.pdbx_description
1 polymer ?
#
loop_
_entity_poly.entity_id
_entity_poly.type
_entity_poly.pdbx_seq_one_letter_code
_entity_poly.pdbx_strand_id
1 'polypeptide(L)'
;LGISGRVLVGLILAFIVLPAFVVTLAAFNDRAILSFPPAKYSTRWFTRALTYRDFQTGLWNSLVVTAWASTLALAVGTGFAIALKRYA
;
A
#
# COMPACT_ATOMS: atom_id res chain seq x y z
N LEU A 1 -22.86 -2.44 18.78
CA LEU A 1 -23.06 -2.13 17.35
C LEU A 1 -24.26 -2.93 16.84
N GLY A 2 -25.40 -2.28 16.58
CA GLY A 2 -26.55 -2.95 15.94
C GLY A 2 -26.27 -3.29 14.47
N ILE A 3 -27.23 -3.93 13.80
CA ILE A 3 -27.14 -4.30 12.36
C ILE A 3 -26.81 -3.06 11.52
N SER A 4 -27.46 -1.93 11.78
CA SER A 4 -27.21 -0.66 11.08
C SER A 4 -25.76 -0.18 11.21
N GLY A 5 -25.15 -0.37 12.40
CA GLY A 5 -23.75 0.01 12.62
C GLY A 5 -22.78 -0.86 11.83
N ARG A 6 -23.05 -2.17 11.72
CA ARG A 6 -22.24 -3.09 10.91
C ARG A 6 -22.35 -2.78 9.41
N VAL A 7 -23.56 -2.47 8.93
CA VAL A 7 -23.80 -2.07 7.54
C VAL A 7 -23.05 -0.78 7.21
N LEU A 8 -23.14 0.24 8.08
CA LEU A 8 -22.45 1.51 7.87
C LEU A 8 -20.92 1.32 7.81
N VAL A 9 -20.35 0.56 8.74
CA VAL A 9 -18.91 0.23 8.72
C VAL A 9 -18.55 -0.52 7.43
N GLY A 10 -19.37 -1.48 7.00
CA GLY A 10 -19.17 -2.19 5.73
C GLY A 10 -19.13 -1.26 4.52
N LEU A 11 -20.04 -0.28 4.44
CA LEU A 11 -20.07 0.70 3.36
C LEU A 11 -18.84 1.63 3.37
N ILE A 12 -18.41 2.07 4.55
CA ILE A 12 -17.19 2.90 4.69
C ILE A 12 -15.96 2.13 4.22
N LEU A 13 -15.80 0.88 4.69
CA LEU A 13 -14.68 0.04 4.27
C LEU A 13 -14.73 -0.23 2.76
N ALA A 14 -15.91 -0.53 2.20
CA ALA A 14 -16.07 -0.73 0.77
C ALA A 14 -15.67 0.52 -0.02
N PHE A 15 -16.07 1.71 0.42
CA PHE A 15 -15.70 2.97 -0.22
C PHE A 15 -14.19 3.24 -0.17
N ILE A 16 -13.53 2.97 0.95
CA ILE A 16 -12.07 3.13 1.11
C ILE A 16 -11.30 2.15 0.21
N VAL A 17 -11.80 0.91 0.07
CA VAL A 17 -11.15 -0.14 -0.74
C VAL A 17 -11.44 0.02 -2.23
N LEU A 18 -12.57 0.63 -2.61
CA LEU A 18 -13.01 0.80 -4.00
C LEU A 18 -11.92 1.34 -4.95
N PRO A 19 -11.20 2.45 -4.66
CA PRO A 19 -10.16 2.94 -5.57
C PRO A 19 -9.00 1.95 -5.72
N ALA A 20 -8.57 1.29 -4.63
CA ALA A 20 -7.55 0.27 -4.69
C ALA A 20 -7.98 -0.92 -5.56
N PHE A 21 -9.24 -1.36 -5.42
CA PHE A 21 -9.82 -2.41 -6.23
C PHE A 21 -9.85 -2.07 -7.72
N VAL A 22 -10.25 -0.83 -8.07
CA VAL A 22 -10.25 -0.34 -9.46
C VAL A 22 -8.84 -0.34 -10.04
N VAL A 23 -7.84 0.14 -9.29
CA VAL A 23 -6.43 0.14 -9.70
C VAL A 23 -5.90 -1.29 -9.88
N THR A 24 -6.25 -2.22 -8.97
CA THR A 24 -5.87 -3.63 -9.10
C THR A 24 -6.43 -4.25 -10.37
N LEU A 25 -7.71 -4.02 -10.70
CA LEU A 25 -8.30 -4.50 -11.95
C LEU A 25 -7.64 -3.86 -13.18
N ALA A 26 -7.34 -2.56 -13.12
CA ALA A 26 -6.64 -1.86 -14.20
C ALA A 26 -5.20 -2.38 -14.41
N ALA A 27 -4.53 -2.87 -13.37
CA ALA A 27 -3.19 -3.44 -13.48
C ALA A 27 -3.12 -4.71 -14.35
N PHE A 28 -4.25 -5.40 -14.53
CA PHE A 28 -4.37 -6.55 -15.44
C PHE A 28 -4.76 -6.17 -16.88
N ASN A 29 -4.83 -4.88 -17.21
CA ASN A 29 -5.19 -4.44 -18.55
C ASN A 29 -3.98 -4.50 -19.51
N ASP A 30 -4.23 -4.90 -20.75
CA ASP A 30 -3.18 -5.06 -21.77
C ASP A 30 -2.73 -3.73 -22.42
N ARG A 31 -3.59 -2.70 -22.37
CA ARG A 31 -3.35 -1.38 -22.97
C ARG A 31 -2.89 -0.37 -21.92
N ALA A 32 -2.07 0.60 -22.35
CA ALA A 32 -1.57 1.71 -21.52
C ALA A 32 -2.63 2.80 -21.22
N ILE A 33 -3.84 2.64 -21.74
CA ILE A 33 -4.97 3.54 -21.47
C ILE A 33 -5.80 2.89 -20.37
N LEU A 34 -6.18 3.66 -19.34
CA LEU A 34 -7.16 3.23 -18.34
C LEU A 34 -8.49 2.91 -19.07
N SER A 35 -8.70 1.66 -19.43
CA SER A 35 -9.98 1.15 -19.91
C SER A 35 -10.55 0.22 -18.85
N PHE A 36 -11.61 0.68 -18.19
CA PHE A 36 -12.36 -0.11 -17.23
C PHE A 36 -13.73 -0.47 -17.85
N PRO A 37 -14.16 -1.74 -17.86
CA PRO A 37 -13.44 -2.96 -17.47
C PRO A 37 -12.39 -3.43 -18.52
N PRO A 38 -11.34 -4.17 -18.12
CA PRO A 38 -10.32 -4.65 -19.05
C PRO A 38 -10.90 -5.64 -20.07
N ALA A 39 -10.71 -5.39 -21.36
CA ALA A 39 -11.19 -6.26 -22.43
C ALA A 39 -10.46 -7.61 -22.51
N LYS A 40 -9.20 -7.64 -22.03
CA LYS A 40 -8.36 -8.85 -21.93
C LYS A 40 -7.52 -8.76 -20.65
N TYR A 41 -7.44 -9.87 -19.92
CA TYR A 41 -6.54 -10.02 -18.78
C TYR A 41 -5.10 -10.23 -19.27
N SER A 42 -4.16 -9.45 -18.76
CA SER A 42 -2.74 -9.44 -19.13
C SER A 42 -1.87 -9.28 -17.88
N THR A 43 -0.80 -10.07 -17.79
CA THR A 43 0.20 -9.97 -16.70
C THR A 43 1.43 -9.14 -17.11
N ARG A 44 1.37 -8.51 -18.29
CA ARG A 44 2.48 -7.74 -18.90
C ARG A 44 3.12 -6.74 -17.95
N TRP A 45 2.33 -5.99 -17.17
CA TRP A 45 2.85 -4.98 -16.25
C TRP A 45 3.58 -5.59 -15.06
N PHE A 46 3.13 -6.74 -14.56
CA PHE A 46 3.84 -7.48 -13.52
C PHE A 46 5.18 -8.00 -14.05
N THR A 47 5.21 -8.59 -15.26
CA THR A 47 6.46 -8.99 -15.90
C THR A 47 7.40 -7.80 -16.10
N ARG A 48 6.88 -6.67 -16.59
CA ARG A 48 7.66 -5.44 -16.76
C ARG A 48 8.24 -4.92 -15.45
N ALA A 49 7.45 -4.89 -14.38
CA ALA A 49 7.93 -4.49 -13.06
C ALA A 49 9.11 -5.37 -12.61
N LEU A 50 9.04 -6.67 -12.86
CA LEU A 50 10.12 -7.60 -12.51
C LEU A 50 11.33 -7.53 -13.44
N THR A 51 11.20 -7.09 -14.69
CA THR A 51 12.34 -6.99 -15.63
C THR A 51 12.97 -5.60 -15.70
N TYR A 52 12.26 -4.57 -15.22
CA TYR A 52 12.68 -3.18 -15.34
C TYR A 52 13.62 -2.80 -14.20
N ARG A 53 14.92 -2.62 -14.51
CA ARG A 53 15.98 -2.41 -13.52
C ARG A 53 15.75 -1.19 -12.62
N ASP A 54 15.21 -0.10 -13.16
CA ASP A 54 14.96 1.11 -12.37
C ASP A 54 13.89 0.85 -11.30
N PHE A 55 12.86 0.08 -11.63
CA PHE A 55 11.84 -0.34 -10.66
C PHE A 55 12.42 -1.25 -9.58
N GLN A 56 13.23 -2.25 -9.97
CA GLN A 56 13.90 -3.14 -9.01
C GLN A 56 14.81 -2.37 -8.04
N THR A 57 15.60 -1.44 -8.58
CA THR A 57 16.53 -0.62 -7.80
C THR A 57 15.77 0.33 -6.87
N GLY A 58 14.70 0.95 -7.38
CA GLY A 58 13.79 1.77 -6.57
C GLY A 58 13.16 0.97 -5.42
N LEU A 59 12.63 -0.22 -5.70
CA LEU A 59 12.05 -1.11 -4.70
C LEU A 59 13.06 -1.48 -3.61
N TRP A 60 14.27 -1.88 -4.01
CA TRP A 60 15.33 -2.24 -3.06
C TRP A 60 15.73 -1.06 -2.18
N ASN A 61 15.97 0.10 -2.79
CA ASN A 61 16.31 1.32 -2.07
C ASN A 61 15.21 1.71 -1.09
N SER A 62 13.94 1.67 -1.50
CA SER A 62 12.80 1.96 -0.62
C SER A 62 12.71 0.98 0.56
N LEU A 63 12.97 -0.31 0.35
CA LEU A 63 12.98 -1.30 1.43
C LEU A 63 14.09 -1.02 2.45
N VAL A 64 15.32 -0.76 1.97
CA VAL A 64 16.45 -0.43 2.83
C VAL A 64 16.18 0.84 3.64
N VAL A 65 15.70 1.90 2.97
CA VAL A 65 15.37 3.17 3.64
C VAL A 65 14.27 2.99 4.67
N THR A 66 13.19 2.27 4.32
CA THR A 66 12.06 2.05 5.24
C THR A 66 12.48 1.22 6.46
N ALA A 67 13.32 0.20 6.28
CA ALA A 67 13.82 -0.63 7.37
C ALA A 67 14.62 0.20 8.39
N TRP A 68 15.56 1.03 7.92
CA TRP A 68 16.34 1.89 8.80
C TRP A 68 15.51 3.01 9.43
N ALA A 69 14.70 3.70 8.63
CA ALA A 69 13.87 4.80 9.11
C ALA A 69 12.89 4.35 10.20
N SER A 70 12.19 3.24 9.98
CA SER A 70 11.23 2.69 10.95
C SER A 70 11.93 2.21 12.22
N THR A 71 13.06 1.51 12.11
CA THR A 71 13.84 1.03 13.26
C THR A 71 14.34 2.19 14.12
N LEU A 72 14.93 3.22 13.50
CA LEU A 72 15.42 4.39 14.20
C LEU A 72 14.27 5.19 14.84
N ALA A 73 13.17 5.39 14.09
CA ALA A 73 11.99 6.07 14.63
C ALA A 73 11.42 5.33 15.84
N LEU A 74 11.32 4.00 15.79
CA LEU A 74 10.87 3.19 16.93
C LEU A 74 11.84 3.25 18.10
N ALA A 75 13.14 3.12 17.87
CA ALA A 75 14.14 3.17 18.94
C ALA A 75 14.15 4.52 19.66
N VAL A 76 14.20 5.62 18.91
CA VAL A 76 14.21 6.97 19.45
C VAL A 76 12.86 7.31 20.10
N GLY A 77 11.75 7.05 19.40
CA GLY A 77 10.40 7.35 19.91
C GLY A 77 10.07 6.58 21.19
N THR A 78 10.40 5.28 21.23
CA THR A 78 10.19 4.45 22.42
C THR A 78 11.12 4.89 23.56
N GLY A 79 12.41 5.13 23.28
CA GLY A 79 13.36 5.61 24.28
C GLY A 79 12.93 6.94 24.90
N PHE A 80 12.46 7.88 24.08
CA PHE A 80 11.95 9.16 24.54
C PHE A 80 10.67 9.01 25.39
N ALA A 81 9.73 8.16 24.96
CA ALA A 81 8.52 7.88 25.74
C ALA A 81 8.84 7.28 27.12
N ILE A 82 9.83 6.38 27.21
CA ILE A 82 10.30 5.81 28.49
C ILE A 82 10.93 6.89 29.36
N ALA A 83 11.81 7.72 28.80
CA ALA A 83 12.48 8.79 29.53
C ALA A 83 11.47 9.80 30.10
N LEU A 84 10.53 10.27 29.28
CA LEU A 84 9.46 11.15 29.72
C LEU A 84 8.64 10.51 30.84
N LYS A 85 8.18 9.26 30.67
CA LYS A 85 7.39 8.59 31.72
C LYS A 85 8.15 8.43 33.04
N ARG A 86 9.48 8.30 33.00
CA ARG A 86 10.30 8.06 34.19
C ARG A 86 10.76 9.33 34.89
N TYR A 87 10.97 10.41 34.14
CA TYR A 87 11.61 11.63 34.65
C TYR A 87 10.76 12.91 34.54
N ALA A 88 9.58 12.85 33.90
CA ALA A 88 8.55 13.89 34.00
C ALA A 88 7.55 13.52 35.11
#